data_AF-A0A8S4D6W1-F1
#
_entry.id   AF-A0A8S4D6W1-F1
#
_cell.length_a   1.000
_cell.length_b   1.000
_cell.length_c   1.000
_cell.angle_alpha   90.00
_cell.angle_beta   90.00
_cell.angle_gamma   90.00
#
_symmetry.space_group_name_H-M   'P 1'
#
loop_
_entity.id
_entity.type
_entity.pdbx_description
1 polymer ?
#
loop_
_entity_poly.entity_id
_entity_poly.type
_entity_poly.pdbx_seq_one_letter_code
_entity_poly.pdbx_strand_id
1 'polypeptide(L)'
;MEYYLGEYNAASCSPMRLVMFRCALDHVSRCARVLLQDNGACALTSCTTWDVPAAERKPEDPREVLRNLLLVGVGGSGRSSAVKLAASILEMNVVQIEISRVYGPSEWRDDVRKLLMQAGTLGRPLVFLFADNQVMYEGMVEDINMILNTGDIPNIYGMEEKVEILEKMQAALRESLSAIGSMMRADNVTLA
;
A
#
# COMPACT_ATOMS: atom_id res chain seq x y z
N MET A 1 14.25 10.61 14.42
CA MET A 1 12.88 10.76 13.86
C MET A 1 12.54 12.19 13.49
N GLU A 2 12.88 13.22 14.29
CA GLU A 2 12.56 14.62 13.93
C GLU A 2 13.12 15.03 12.56
N TYR A 3 14.30 14.51 12.17
CA TYR A 3 14.84 14.63 10.81
C TYR A 3 13.83 14.21 9.71
N TYR A 4 13.30 12.98 9.77
CA TYR A 4 12.28 12.48 8.82
C TYR A 4 10.97 13.28 8.85
N LEU A 5 10.59 13.84 10.02
CA LEU A 5 9.43 14.73 10.10
C LEU A 5 9.72 16.09 9.43
N GLY A 6 10.97 16.56 9.49
CA GLY A 6 11.46 17.71 8.74
C GLY A 6 11.43 17.48 7.23
N GLU A 7 11.95 16.35 6.75
CA GLU A 7 11.90 15.95 5.34
C GLU A 7 10.45 15.80 4.84
N TYR A 8 9.60 15.11 5.60
CA TYR A 8 8.16 15.00 5.27
C TYR A 8 7.51 16.38 5.15
N ASN A 9 7.80 17.30 6.08
CA ASN A 9 7.25 18.66 6.08
C ASN A 9 7.87 19.57 5.01
N ALA A 10 8.99 19.18 4.39
CA ALA A 10 9.59 19.87 3.25
C ALA A 10 9.08 19.32 1.89
N ALA A 11 8.76 18.02 1.82
CA ALA A 11 8.27 17.35 0.61
C ALA A 11 6.73 17.38 0.48
N SER A 12 5.99 17.40 1.58
CA SER A 12 4.52 17.35 1.61
C SER A 12 3.89 18.73 1.56
N CYS A 13 2.92 18.91 0.66
CA CYS A 13 2.01 20.07 0.64
C CYS A 13 1.12 20.17 1.91
N SER A 14 1.14 19.17 2.79
CA SER A 14 0.36 19.10 4.04
C SER A 14 1.26 18.88 5.26
N PRO A 15 1.99 19.92 5.73
CA PRO A 15 2.98 19.79 6.80
C PRO A 15 2.34 19.45 8.16
N MET A 16 2.83 18.38 8.78
CA MET A 16 2.36 17.86 10.06
C MET A 16 3.18 18.43 11.23
N ARG A 17 2.58 19.34 12.00
CA ARG A 17 3.14 19.84 13.28
C ARG A 17 2.93 18.83 14.43
N LEU A 18 3.55 17.65 14.31
CA LEU A 18 3.61 16.65 15.39
C LEU A 18 4.73 17.00 16.38
N VAL A 19 4.49 16.68 17.67
CA VAL A 19 5.53 16.63 18.70
C VAL A 19 5.82 15.16 19.00
N MET A 20 7.08 14.74 18.86
CA MET A 20 7.46 13.31 18.80
C MET A 20 7.69 12.71 20.20
N PHE A 21 6.61 12.60 20.97
CA PHE A 21 6.60 11.88 22.25
C PHE A 21 6.91 10.38 22.08
N ARG A 22 7.44 9.73 23.14
CA ARG A 22 7.80 8.29 23.12
C ARG A 22 6.66 7.38 22.63
N CYS A 23 5.41 7.66 23.01
CA CYS A 23 4.24 6.89 22.54
C CYS A 23 3.98 7.05 21.03
N ALA A 24 4.31 8.21 20.45
CA ALA A 24 4.21 8.43 19.00
C ALA A 24 5.36 7.73 18.26
N LEU A 25 6.59 7.76 18.81
CA LEU A 25 7.72 6.99 18.28
C LEU A 25 7.38 5.49 18.22
N ASP A 26 6.86 4.92 19.32
CA ASP A 26 6.44 3.52 19.39
C ASP A 26 5.30 3.21 18.39
N HIS A 27 4.36 4.14 18.16
CA HIS A 27 3.27 3.94 17.20
C HIS A 27 3.78 3.95 15.76
N VAL A 28 4.62 4.93 15.38
CA VAL A 28 5.28 4.98 14.06
C VAL A 28 6.11 3.71 13.83
N SER A 29 6.86 3.25 14.84
CA SER A 29 7.64 2.01 14.76
C SER A 29 6.77 0.75 14.61
N ARG A 30 5.57 0.70 15.20
CA ARG A 30 4.61 -0.40 14.99
C ARG A 30 4.02 -0.37 13.59
N CYS A 31 3.61 0.79 13.10
CA CYS A 31 3.11 0.96 11.73
C CYS A 31 4.18 0.54 10.70
N ALA A 32 5.40 1.08 10.82
CA ALA A 32 6.51 0.74 9.94
C ALA A 32 6.86 -0.76 9.96
N ARG A 33 6.81 -1.43 11.13
CA ARG A 33 7.07 -2.87 11.22
C ARG A 33 6.06 -3.74 10.48
N VAL A 34 4.78 -3.38 10.47
CA VAL A 34 3.79 -4.17 9.73
C VAL A 34 3.79 -3.83 8.23
N LEU A 35 4.04 -2.56 7.88
CA LEU A 35 4.33 -2.19 6.48
C LEU A 35 5.58 -2.92 5.94
N LEU A 36 6.55 -3.24 6.81
CA LEU A 36 7.74 -4.06 6.52
C LEU A 36 7.54 -5.57 6.71
N GLN A 37 6.32 -6.07 6.94
CA GLN A 37 6.09 -7.52 6.88
C GLN A 37 6.06 -7.98 5.41
N ASP A 38 7.23 -8.29 4.86
CA ASP A 38 7.41 -8.79 3.49
C ASP A 38 6.31 -9.80 3.11
N ASN A 39 5.58 -9.47 2.03
CA ASN A 39 4.68 -10.25 1.16
C ASN A 39 3.48 -9.35 0.78
N GLY A 40 3.52 -8.71 -0.38
CA GLY A 40 2.41 -7.90 -0.93
C GLY A 40 2.25 -6.50 -0.32
N ALA A 41 1.65 -5.57 -1.07
CA ALA A 41 1.61 -4.15 -0.69
C ALA A 41 0.27 -3.43 -0.99
N CYS A 42 -0.68 -3.56 -0.07
CA CYS A 42 -1.61 -2.46 0.25
C CYS A 42 -2.07 -2.60 1.71
N ALA A 43 -2.26 -1.47 2.42
CA ALA A 43 -2.37 -1.46 3.88
C ALA A 43 -3.47 -0.53 4.43
N LEU A 44 -4.62 -1.12 4.78
CA LEU A 44 -5.52 -0.63 5.85
C LEU A 44 -4.89 -0.97 7.23
N THR A 45 -5.21 -0.36 8.39
CA THR A 45 -4.14 -0.05 9.39
C THR A 45 -4.14 -0.60 10.89
N SER A 46 -3.64 -1.78 11.34
CA SER A 46 -3.32 -2.10 12.80
C SER A 46 -2.49 -3.34 13.19
N CYS A 47 -2.00 -3.32 14.44
CA CYS A 47 -1.46 -4.47 15.20
C CYS A 47 -2.45 -5.68 15.25
N THR A 48 -2.02 -6.93 15.48
CA THR A 48 -0.91 -7.40 16.35
C THR A 48 0.15 -8.32 15.70
N THR A 49 1.24 -8.56 16.44
CA THR A 49 2.46 -9.28 16.06
C THR A 49 2.34 -10.80 16.08
N TRP A 50 3.14 -11.49 15.27
CA TRP A 50 4.16 -12.42 15.80
C TRP A 50 5.37 -12.53 14.86
N ASP A 51 6.51 -12.96 15.40
CA ASP A 51 7.79 -13.06 14.69
C ASP A 51 7.90 -14.33 13.83
N VAL A 52 8.48 -14.18 12.63
CA VAL A 52 9.03 -15.28 11.81
C VAL A 52 10.46 -14.89 11.41
N PRO A 53 11.49 -15.70 11.74
CA PRO A 53 12.88 -15.36 11.40
C PRO A 53 13.11 -15.43 9.89
N ALA A 54 13.88 -14.47 9.35
CA ALA A 54 14.08 -14.32 7.90
C ALA A 54 14.73 -15.54 7.19
N ALA A 55 15.30 -16.48 7.95
CA ALA A 55 15.93 -17.70 7.44
C ALA A 55 14.93 -18.76 6.91
N GLU A 56 13.64 -18.66 7.24
CA GLU A 56 12.61 -19.65 6.83
C GLU A 56 11.80 -19.23 5.59
N ARG A 57 12.23 -18.19 4.86
CA ARG A 57 11.59 -17.78 3.61
C ARG A 57 11.82 -18.79 2.50
N LYS A 58 10.82 -19.63 2.25
CA LYS A 58 10.64 -20.24 0.93
C LYS A 58 10.29 -19.15 -0.10
N PRO A 59 10.73 -19.29 -1.36
CA PRO A 59 9.99 -18.70 -2.49
C PRO A 59 8.64 -19.41 -2.67
N GLU A 60 7.82 -18.94 -3.62
CA GLU A 60 6.57 -19.58 -4.11
C GLU A 60 5.32 -19.50 -3.21
N ASP A 61 4.54 -18.42 -3.37
CA ASP A 61 3.13 -18.51 -3.81
C ASP A 61 2.75 -17.19 -4.54
N PRO A 62 2.24 -17.20 -5.79
CA PRO A 62 1.87 -15.97 -6.51
C PRO A 62 0.64 -15.21 -5.96
N ARG A 63 0.18 -15.54 -4.74
CA ARG A 63 -0.98 -14.91 -4.10
C ARG A 63 -0.51 -13.77 -3.21
N GLU A 64 -0.58 -12.55 -3.75
CA GLU A 64 -0.22 -11.32 -3.04
C GLU A 64 -1.25 -11.00 -1.92
N VAL A 65 -1.09 -11.65 -0.76
CA VAL A 65 -1.98 -11.45 0.39
C VAL A 65 -1.78 -10.04 0.95
N LEU A 66 -2.75 -9.17 0.66
CA LEU A 66 -2.78 -7.77 1.08
C LEU A 66 -2.61 -7.61 2.59
N ARG A 67 -1.80 -6.63 2.99
CA ARG A 67 -1.31 -6.50 4.37
C ARG A 67 -2.32 -5.75 5.24
N ASN A 68 -3.31 -6.50 5.71
CA ASN A 68 -4.52 -6.03 6.39
C ASN A 68 -4.43 -6.09 7.93
N LEU A 69 -5.13 -5.14 8.56
CA LEU A 69 -4.59 -4.23 9.59
C LEU A 69 -5.81 -3.20 9.74
N LEU A 70 -6.32 -2.79 10.94
CA LEU A 70 -7.52 -1.92 11.21
C LEU A 70 -7.40 -0.90 12.40
N LEU A 71 -7.34 0.42 12.14
CA LEU A 71 -6.82 1.40 13.12
C LEU A 71 -7.82 1.79 14.24
N VAL A 72 -7.80 1.11 15.38
CA VAL A 72 -8.65 1.43 16.55
C VAL A 72 -8.01 2.47 17.50
N GLY A 73 -8.83 3.35 18.08
CA GLY A 73 -8.42 4.34 19.09
C GLY A 73 -9.31 5.59 19.11
N VAL A 74 -9.11 6.47 20.09
CA VAL A 74 -9.86 7.74 20.21
C VAL A 74 -9.46 8.74 19.10
N GLY A 75 -10.36 9.65 18.72
CA GLY A 75 -10.04 10.77 17.82
C GLY A 75 -8.90 11.66 18.34
N GLY A 76 -8.23 12.39 17.45
CA GLY A 76 -7.14 13.32 17.81
C GLY A 76 -5.79 12.68 18.21
N SER A 77 -5.72 11.37 18.40
CA SER A 77 -4.52 10.62 18.83
C SER A 77 -3.38 10.50 17.79
N GLY A 78 -3.40 11.29 16.71
CA GLY A 78 -2.31 11.35 15.71
C GLY A 78 -2.10 10.09 14.84
N ARG A 79 -2.95 9.06 14.97
CA ARG A 79 -2.75 7.74 14.33
C ARG A 79 -2.58 7.81 12.81
N SER A 80 -3.47 8.50 12.09
CA SER A 80 -3.33 8.71 10.62
C SER A 80 -2.01 9.42 10.27
N SER A 81 -1.64 10.45 11.02
CA SER A 81 -0.39 11.19 10.85
C SER A 81 0.85 10.31 11.07
N ALA A 82 0.83 9.43 12.08
CA ALA A 82 1.90 8.47 12.34
C ALA A 82 2.06 7.45 11.19
N VAL A 83 0.96 7.07 10.53
CA VAL A 83 0.98 6.15 9.38
C VAL A 83 1.47 6.86 8.12
N LYS A 84 1.03 8.10 7.86
CA LYS A 84 1.57 8.94 6.77
C LYS A 84 3.08 9.12 6.90
N LEU A 85 3.57 9.36 8.12
CA LEU A 85 5.01 9.45 8.39
C LEU A 85 5.72 8.10 8.23
N ALA A 86 5.15 7.00 8.74
CA ALA A 86 5.73 5.66 8.58
C ALA A 86 5.84 5.23 7.11
N ALA A 87 4.79 5.45 6.31
CA ALA A 87 4.77 5.17 4.89
C ALA A 87 5.80 6.02 4.12
N SER A 88 5.94 7.31 4.46
CA SER A 88 6.97 8.18 3.87
C SER A 88 8.40 7.78 4.23
N ILE A 89 8.64 7.22 5.41
CA ILE A 89 9.95 6.66 5.82
C ILE A 89 10.28 5.38 5.03
N LEU A 90 9.27 4.73 4.45
CA LEU A 90 9.38 3.51 3.64
C LEU A 90 9.19 3.77 2.14
N GLU A 91 9.22 5.04 1.71
CA GLU A 91 9.00 5.51 0.32
C GLU A 91 7.69 4.99 -0.34
N MET A 92 6.71 4.61 0.48
CA MET A 92 5.41 4.08 0.03
C MET A 92 4.48 5.22 -0.41
N ASN A 93 3.76 5.04 -1.51
CA ASN A 93 2.76 6.02 -1.96
C ASN A 93 1.52 5.97 -1.05
N VAL A 94 1.12 7.09 -0.46
CA VAL A 94 -0.07 7.14 0.41
C VAL A 94 -1.25 7.73 -0.34
N VAL A 95 -2.29 6.93 -0.57
CA VAL A 95 -3.56 7.38 -1.15
C VAL A 95 -4.61 7.47 -0.06
N GLN A 96 -5.34 8.59 -0.05
CA GLN A 96 -6.51 8.82 0.79
C GLN A 96 -7.62 9.38 -0.11
N ILE A 97 -8.82 8.80 -0.05
CA ILE A 97 -9.98 9.28 -0.81
C ILE A 97 -10.59 10.50 -0.10
N GLU A 98 -11.02 11.52 -0.84
CA GLU A 98 -11.74 12.68 -0.32
C GLU A 98 -13.23 12.61 -0.70
N ILE A 99 -14.09 12.33 0.29
CA ILE A 99 -15.51 12.08 0.04
C ILE A 99 -16.29 13.40 -0.07
N SER A 100 -16.93 13.57 -1.22
CA SER A 100 -17.84 14.68 -1.51
C SER A 100 -19.29 14.40 -1.07
N ARG A 101 -20.11 15.44 -0.96
CA ARG A 101 -21.54 15.32 -0.56
C ARG A 101 -22.42 14.54 -1.55
N VAL A 102 -21.93 14.28 -2.76
CA VAL A 102 -22.65 13.59 -3.85
C VAL A 102 -21.94 12.26 -4.21
N TYR A 103 -21.13 11.74 -3.28
CA TYR A 103 -20.31 10.55 -3.51
C TYR A 103 -21.16 9.28 -3.43
N GLY A 104 -21.30 8.58 -4.56
CA GLY A 104 -22.09 7.36 -4.71
C GLY A 104 -21.25 6.10 -4.99
N PRO A 105 -21.92 4.98 -5.31
CA PRO A 105 -21.25 3.72 -5.60
C PRO A 105 -20.49 3.70 -6.93
N SER A 106 -20.79 4.63 -7.84
CA SER A 106 -20.03 4.90 -9.06
C SER A 106 -18.65 5.47 -8.76
N GLU A 107 -18.61 6.56 -8.00
CA GLU A 107 -17.42 7.34 -7.66
C GLU A 107 -16.42 6.48 -6.89
N TRP A 108 -16.91 5.71 -5.92
CA TRP A 108 -16.10 4.75 -5.16
C TRP A 108 -15.49 3.66 -6.03
N ARG A 109 -16.24 3.09 -6.98
CA ARG A 109 -15.71 2.06 -7.88
C ARG A 109 -14.66 2.64 -8.84
N ASP A 110 -14.82 3.88 -9.28
CA ASP A 110 -13.79 4.56 -10.06
C ASP A 110 -12.54 4.86 -9.21
N ASP A 111 -12.68 5.27 -7.95
CA ASP A 111 -11.53 5.56 -7.08
C ASP A 111 -10.78 4.30 -6.62
N VAL A 112 -11.49 3.21 -6.31
CA VAL A 112 -10.87 1.90 -6.06
C VAL A 112 -10.18 1.37 -7.32
N ARG A 113 -10.76 1.57 -8.51
CA ARG A 113 -10.10 1.16 -9.77
C ARG A 113 -8.81 1.94 -9.99
N LYS A 114 -8.81 3.26 -9.76
CA LYS A 114 -7.60 4.10 -9.81
C LYS A 114 -6.55 3.63 -8.80
N LEU A 115 -6.95 3.27 -7.59
CA LEU A 115 -6.07 2.73 -6.54
C LEU A 115 -5.36 1.45 -6.99
N LEU A 116 -6.12 0.46 -7.49
CA LEU A 116 -5.59 -0.82 -7.95
C LEU A 116 -4.71 -0.64 -9.22
N MET A 117 -5.13 0.21 -10.15
CA MET A 117 -4.33 0.58 -11.33
C MET A 117 -3.02 1.26 -10.96
N GLN A 118 -2.99 2.12 -9.92
CA GLN A 118 -1.75 2.75 -9.43
C GLN A 118 -0.82 1.71 -8.78
N ALA A 119 -1.35 0.83 -7.94
CA ALA A 119 -0.56 -0.25 -7.32
C ALA A 119 0.08 -1.16 -8.38
N GLY A 120 -0.69 -1.60 -9.38
CA GLY A 120 -0.20 -2.47 -10.46
C GLY A 120 0.71 -1.81 -11.50
N THR A 121 0.85 -0.48 -11.50
CA THR A 121 1.66 0.24 -12.51
C THR A 121 2.92 0.91 -11.97
N LEU A 122 2.90 1.38 -10.72
CA LEU A 122 4.03 2.14 -10.18
C LEU A 122 5.21 1.25 -9.76
N GLY A 123 5.02 -0.07 -9.66
CA GLY A 123 6.03 -1.01 -9.16
C GLY A 123 6.48 -0.72 -7.72
N ARG A 124 5.71 0.11 -6.99
CA ARG A 124 6.02 0.63 -5.66
C ARG A 124 4.89 0.29 -4.68
N PRO A 125 5.22 -0.05 -3.42
CA PRO A 125 4.22 -0.26 -2.39
C PRO A 125 3.31 0.95 -2.19
N LEU A 126 2.01 0.69 -2.08
CA LEU A 126 0.96 1.69 -1.88
C LEU A 126 0.30 1.48 -0.51
N VAL A 127 -0.15 2.56 0.13
CA VAL A 127 -0.87 2.53 1.42
C VAL A 127 -2.20 3.26 1.26
N PHE A 128 -3.30 2.53 1.43
CA PHE A 128 -4.65 3.06 1.31
C PHE A 128 -5.21 3.47 2.68
N LEU A 129 -5.32 4.77 2.92
CA LEU A 129 -5.91 5.32 4.13
C LEU A 129 -7.40 5.58 3.94
N PHE A 130 -8.21 4.74 4.60
CA PHE A 130 -9.66 4.89 4.72
C PHE A 130 -10.05 5.02 6.19
N ALA A 131 -11.08 5.83 6.48
CA ALA A 131 -11.56 6.08 7.84
C ALA A 131 -13.03 5.68 8.02
N ASP A 132 -13.43 5.43 9.26
CA ASP A 132 -14.80 5.08 9.66
C ASP A 132 -15.82 6.16 9.29
N ASN A 133 -15.45 7.43 9.50
CA ASN A 133 -16.27 8.59 9.10
C ASN A 133 -16.38 8.81 7.57
N GLN A 134 -15.79 7.92 6.76
CA GLN A 134 -15.88 7.91 5.29
C GLN A 134 -16.80 6.78 4.77
N VAL A 135 -17.39 5.95 5.65
CA VAL A 135 -18.39 4.96 5.23
C VAL A 135 -19.73 5.64 5.00
N MET A 136 -20.07 5.88 3.73
CA MET A 136 -21.35 6.48 3.31
C MET A 136 -22.47 5.45 3.10
N TYR A 137 -22.12 4.21 2.77
CA TYR A 137 -23.05 3.09 2.57
C TYR A 137 -22.35 1.74 2.82
N GLU A 138 -23.10 0.72 3.24
CA GLU A 138 -22.55 -0.57 3.70
C GLU A 138 -21.72 -1.30 2.63
N GLY A 139 -22.14 -1.21 1.36
CA GLY A 139 -21.41 -1.77 0.22
C GLY A 139 -19.96 -1.29 0.05
N MET A 140 -19.56 -0.16 0.64
CA MET A 140 -18.13 0.23 0.68
C MET A 140 -17.31 -0.78 1.50
N VAL A 141 -17.88 -1.28 2.59
CA VAL A 141 -17.23 -2.24 3.50
C VAL A 141 -17.23 -3.64 2.88
N GLU A 142 -18.28 -3.99 2.14
CA GLU A 142 -18.32 -5.22 1.33
C GLU A 142 -17.25 -5.20 0.22
N ASP A 143 -17.18 -4.12 -0.57
CA ASP A 143 -16.17 -3.91 -1.61
C ASP A 143 -14.75 -3.94 -1.01
N ILE A 144 -14.49 -3.28 0.14
CA ILE A 144 -13.22 -3.40 0.89
C ILE A 144 -12.95 -4.86 1.24
N ASN A 145 -13.92 -5.58 1.81
CA ASN A 145 -13.75 -6.97 2.20
C ASN A 145 -13.46 -7.89 0.99
N MET A 146 -13.98 -7.60 -0.20
CA MET A 146 -13.62 -8.33 -1.42
C MET A 146 -12.16 -8.08 -1.82
N ILE A 147 -11.68 -6.83 -1.76
CA ILE A 147 -10.25 -6.52 -1.92
C ILE A 147 -9.43 -7.29 -0.86
N LEU A 148 -9.82 -7.27 0.41
CA LEU A 148 -9.04 -7.88 1.50
C LEU A 148 -8.86 -9.40 1.37
N ASN A 149 -9.86 -10.11 0.83
CA ASN A 149 -9.84 -11.57 0.72
C ASN A 149 -9.42 -12.08 -0.68
N THR A 150 -9.66 -11.30 -1.73
CA THR A 150 -9.54 -11.74 -3.15
C THR A 150 -8.56 -10.90 -3.96
N GLY A 151 -8.26 -9.67 -3.53
CA GLY A 151 -7.42 -8.71 -4.25
C GLY A 151 -8.10 -7.91 -5.36
N ASP A 152 -9.35 -8.23 -5.70
CA ASP A 152 -10.10 -7.56 -6.78
C ASP A 152 -11.62 -7.51 -6.46
N ILE A 153 -12.34 -6.63 -7.17
CA ILE A 153 -13.80 -6.50 -7.11
C ILE A 153 -14.42 -6.98 -8.43
N PRO A 154 -15.37 -7.92 -8.41
CA PRO A 154 -15.96 -8.45 -9.64
C PRO A 154 -16.64 -7.35 -10.46
N ASN A 155 -16.34 -7.33 -11.76
CA ASN A 155 -16.85 -6.36 -12.73
C ASN A 155 -16.47 -4.88 -12.46
N ILE A 156 -15.32 -4.62 -11.80
CA ILE A 156 -14.81 -3.25 -11.65
C ILE A 156 -14.18 -2.68 -12.93
N TYR A 157 -13.48 -3.50 -13.74
CA TYR A 157 -12.81 -3.07 -14.97
C TYR A 157 -13.65 -3.27 -16.24
N GLY A 158 -13.73 -2.22 -17.07
CA GLY A 158 -14.24 -2.26 -18.44
C GLY A 158 -13.31 -3.04 -19.40
N MET A 159 -13.73 -3.19 -20.66
CA MET A 159 -12.92 -3.90 -21.67
C MET A 159 -11.68 -3.10 -22.10
N GLU A 160 -11.77 -1.78 -22.17
CA GLU A 160 -10.66 -0.89 -22.55
C GLU A 160 -9.56 -0.92 -21.47
N GLU A 161 -9.95 -0.76 -20.20
CA GLU A 161 -9.06 -0.83 -19.03
C GLU A 161 -8.36 -2.19 -18.92
N LYS A 162 -9.03 -3.29 -19.30
CA LYS A 162 -8.42 -4.64 -19.37
C LYS A 162 -7.33 -4.75 -20.43
N VAL A 163 -7.46 -4.07 -21.57
CA VAL A 163 -6.38 -4.00 -22.57
C VAL A 163 -5.21 -3.20 -22.01
N GLU A 164 -5.47 -2.07 -21.37
CA GLU A 164 -4.44 -1.23 -20.75
C GLU A 164 -3.63 -1.99 -19.67
N ILE A 165 -4.32 -2.77 -18.82
CA ILE A 165 -3.68 -3.67 -17.83
C ILE A 165 -2.79 -4.71 -18.52
N LEU A 166 -3.26 -5.34 -19.60
CA LEU A 166 -2.50 -6.37 -20.32
C LEU A 166 -1.25 -5.78 -21.00
N GLU A 167 -1.32 -4.58 -21.57
CA GLU A 167 -0.16 -3.90 -22.14
C GLU A 167 0.87 -3.53 -21.07
N LYS A 168 0.41 -2.98 -19.94
CA LYS A 168 1.26 -2.63 -18.78
C LYS A 168 1.92 -3.85 -18.15
N MET A 169 1.18 -4.95 -17.98
CA MET A 169 1.71 -6.22 -17.47
C MET A 169 2.73 -6.84 -18.44
N GLN A 170 2.51 -6.74 -19.76
CA GLN A 170 3.51 -7.16 -20.75
C GLN A 170 4.77 -6.29 -20.74
N ALA A 171 4.66 -4.99 -20.47
CA ALA A 171 5.82 -4.11 -20.33
C ALA A 171 6.68 -4.52 -19.11
N ALA A 172 6.07 -4.64 -17.93
CA ALA A 172 6.76 -5.08 -16.71
C ALA A 172 7.37 -6.49 -16.83
N LEU A 173 6.69 -7.41 -17.53
CA LEU A 173 7.23 -8.74 -17.82
C LEU A 173 8.45 -8.69 -18.76
N ARG A 174 8.44 -7.84 -19.79
CA ARG A 174 9.61 -7.67 -20.67
C ARG A 174 10.80 -7.05 -19.94
N GLU A 175 10.54 -6.07 -19.08
CA GLU A 175 11.58 -5.38 -18.30
C GLU A 175 12.24 -6.34 -17.29
N SER A 176 11.44 -7.07 -16.51
CA SER A 176 11.95 -8.11 -15.59
C SER A 176 12.65 -9.26 -16.30
N LEU A 177 12.15 -9.75 -17.45
CA LEU A 177 12.85 -10.74 -18.27
C LEU A 177 14.19 -10.21 -18.82
N SER A 178 14.30 -8.91 -19.13
CA SER A 178 15.56 -8.30 -19.56
C SER A 178 16.61 -8.24 -18.43
N ALA A 179 16.17 -8.00 -17.19
CA ALA A 179 17.02 -8.05 -16.00
C ALA A 179 17.52 -9.48 -15.74
N ILE A 180 16.63 -10.48 -15.75
CA ILE A 180 17.00 -11.91 -15.61
C ILE A 180 17.96 -12.33 -16.74
N GLY A 181 17.70 -11.90 -17.97
CA GLY A 181 18.55 -12.15 -19.14
C GLY A 181 19.90 -11.43 -19.13
N SER A 182 20.13 -10.52 -18.18
CA SER A 182 21.44 -9.91 -17.89
C SER A 182 22.20 -10.67 -16.78
N MET A 183 21.49 -11.11 -15.72
CA MET A 183 22.06 -11.96 -14.67
C MET A 183 22.61 -13.28 -15.24
N MET A 184 21.82 -13.98 -16.08
CA MET A 184 22.27 -15.22 -16.73
C MET A 184 23.50 -15.07 -17.65
N ARG A 185 23.91 -13.85 -18.00
CA ARG A 185 25.16 -13.60 -18.73
C ARG A 185 26.34 -13.32 -17.80
N ALA A 186 26.11 -12.71 -16.64
CA ALA A 186 27.15 -12.40 -15.66
C ALA A 186 27.74 -13.69 -15.06
N ASP A 187 26.89 -14.64 -14.67
CA ASP A 187 27.31 -15.93 -14.10
C ASP A 187 28.23 -16.70 -15.07
N ASN A 188 27.93 -16.62 -16.37
CA ASN A 188 28.61 -17.34 -17.44
C ASN A 188 29.97 -16.71 -17.86
N VAL A 189 30.33 -15.53 -17.31
CA VAL A 189 31.63 -14.88 -17.53
C VAL A 189 32.62 -15.17 -16.39
N THR A 190 32.15 -15.73 -15.26
CA THR A 190 32.96 -15.93 -14.05
C THR A 190 33.53 -17.37 -13.94
N LEU A 191 33.51 -18.13 -15.04
CA LEU A 191 33.91 -19.55 -15.12
C LEU A 191 34.89 -19.85 -16.29
N ALA A 192 35.70 -18.86 -16.68
CA ALA A 192 36.71 -18.96 -17.75
C ALA A 192 38.06 -18.41 -17.28
#